data_AF-A0A847B101-F1
#
_entry.id   AF-A0A847B101-F1
#
_cell.length_a   1.000
_cell.length_b   1.000
_cell.length_c   1.000
_cell.angle_alpha   90.00
_cell.angle_beta   90.00
_cell.angle_gamma   90.00
#
_symmetry.space_group_name_H-M   'P 1'
#
loop_
_entity.id
_entity.type
_entity.pdbx_description
1 polymer ?
#
loop_
_entity_poly.entity_id
_entity_poly.type
_entity_poly.pdbx_seq_one_letter_code
_entity_poly.pdbx_strand_id
1 'polypeptide(L)'
;MKKALRSWLTYVVAGALFLVAAGIAVIPDIVDNYVATMEEWYAHYIFLFIGVALIFVGFVWQDLLKAQHRRKTKNWDGPLSEDVTNGAWAVSLPFYLAAVLSIIGGIIFTFVAI
;
A
#
# COMPACT_ATOMS: atom_id res chain seq x y z
N MET A 1 -26.54 -4.89 1.11
CA MET A 1 -25.76 -3.79 1.72
C MET A 1 -24.84 -4.22 2.87
N LYS A 2 -25.32 -4.85 3.96
CA LYS A 2 -24.46 -5.20 5.12
C LYS A 2 -23.26 -6.11 4.79
N LYS A 3 -23.41 -7.07 3.85
CA LYS A 3 -22.32 -8.02 3.49
C LYS A 3 -21.18 -7.37 2.71
N ALA A 4 -21.46 -6.56 1.69
CA ALA A 4 -20.42 -5.92 0.86
C ALA A 4 -19.60 -4.89 1.65
N LEU A 5 -20.26 -4.05 2.47
CA LEU A 5 -19.57 -3.10 3.34
C LEU A 5 -18.74 -3.81 4.42
N ARG A 6 -19.26 -4.93 4.96
CA ARG A 6 -18.54 -5.75 5.93
C ARG A 6 -17.31 -6.39 5.29
N SER A 7 -17.45 -6.97 4.09
CA SER A 7 -16.33 -7.51 3.31
C SER A 7 -15.27 -6.46 3.00
N TRP A 8 -15.73 -5.24 2.66
CA TRP A 8 -14.86 -4.09 2.41
C TRP A 8 -14.02 -3.72 3.63
N LEU A 9 -14.70 -3.49 4.74
CA LEU A 9 -14.04 -3.15 6.00
C LEU A 9 -13.11 -4.27 6.47
N THR A 10 -13.49 -5.53 6.27
CA THR A 10 -12.67 -6.68 6.65
C THR A 10 -11.34 -6.69 5.92
N TYR A 11 -11.29 -6.46 4.60
CA TYR A 11 -10.01 -6.48 3.89
C TYR A 11 -9.15 -5.26 4.22
N VAL A 12 -9.74 -4.08 4.43
CA VAL A 12 -9.00 -2.87 4.83
C VAL A 12 -8.38 -3.07 6.21
N VAL A 13 -9.16 -3.60 7.16
CA VAL A 13 -8.68 -3.89 8.51
C VAL A 13 -7.63 -5.00 8.49
N ALA A 14 -7.83 -6.06 7.71
CA ALA A 14 -6.85 -7.14 7.58
C ALA A 14 -5.53 -6.63 6.98
N GLY A 15 -5.58 -5.78 5.95
CA GLY A 15 -4.39 -5.17 5.36
C GLY A 15 -3.68 -4.20 6.31
N ALA A 16 -4.42 -3.40 7.06
CA ALA A 16 -3.85 -2.53 8.10
C ALA A 16 -3.17 -3.35 9.21
N LEU A 17 -3.82 -4.43 9.68
CA LEU A 17 -3.23 -5.34 10.66
C LEU A 17 -1.98 -6.03 10.12
N PHE A 18 -1.98 -6.44 8.84
CA PHE A 18 -0.80 -6.98 8.18
C PHE A 18 0.34 -5.96 8.15
N LEU A 19 0.07 -4.70 7.79
CA LEU A 19 1.09 -3.64 7.78
C LEU A 19 1.62 -3.34 9.18
N VAL A 20 0.77 -3.37 10.21
CA VAL A 20 1.20 -3.21 11.60
C VAL A 20 2.08 -4.39 12.03
N ALA A 21 1.66 -5.63 11.74
CA ALA A 21 2.45 -6.82 12.08
C ALA A 21 3.79 -6.84 11.35
N ALA A 22 3.80 -6.53 10.05
CA ALA A 22 5.02 -6.38 9.26
C ALA A 22 5.90 -5.23 9.77
N GLY A 23 5.29 -4.11 10.17
CA GLY A 23 5.99 -3.00 10.81
C GLY A 23 6.62 -3.39 12.15
N ILE A 24 5.94 -4.17 12.99
CA ILE A 24 6.50 -4.69 14.26
C ILE A 24 7.64 -5.69 14.01
N ALA A 25 7.61 -6.43 12.90
CA ALA A 25 8.74 -7.30 12.54
C ALA A 25 9.95 -6.50 12.02
N VAL A 26 9.71 -5.38 11.32
CA VAL A 26 10.76 -4.60 10.65
C VAL A 26 11.32 -3.48 11.54
N ILE A 27 10.51 -2.82 12.37
CA ILE A 27 10.90 -1.61 13.14
C ILE A 27 11.86 -1.90 14.29
N PRO A 28 11.65 -2.90 15.17
CA PRO A 28 12.61 -3.25 16.22
C PRO A 28 13.96 -3.64 15.63
N ASP A 29 13.97 -4.40 14.54
CA ASP A 29 15.18 -4.79 13.81
C ASP A 29 15.89 -3.58 13.18
N ILE A 30 15.15 -2.56 12.73
CA ILE A 30 15.75 -1.28 12.30
C ILE A 30 16.40 -0.57 13.48
N VAL A 31 15.69 -0.44 14.61
CA VAL A 31 16.15 0.35 15.77
C VAL A 31 17.37 -0.28 16.42
N ASP A 32 17.39 -1.60 16.57
CA ASP A 32 18.52 -2.33 17.18
C ASP A 32 19.75 -2.35 16.25
N ASN A 33 19.57 -2.46 14.93
CA ASN A 33 20.68 -2.46 13.97
C ASN A 33 21.14 -1.05 13.55
N TYR A 34 20.36 0.01 13.76
CA TYR A 34 20.82 1.39 13.49
C TYR A 34 21.97 1.78 14.42
N VAL A 35 22.05 1.16 15.60
CA VAL A 35 23.14 1.32 16.58
C VAL A 35 24.41 0.54 16.17
N ALA A 36 24.27 -0.47 15.30
CA ALA A 36 25.35 -1.34 14.83
C ALA A 36 25.33 -1.44 13.30
N THR A 37 25.85 -0.43 12.60
CA THR A 37 26.20 -0.46 11.16
C THR A 37 25.27 -1.33 10.29
N MET A 38 24.15 -0.76 9.82
CA MET A 38 23.15 -1.47 9.00
C MET A 38 23.80 -2.41 7.96
N GLU A 39 23.77 -3.71 8.22
CA GLU A 39 24.14 -4.72 7.24
C GLU A 39 23.20 -4.57 6.02
N GLU A 40 23.79 -4.60 4.83
CA GLU A 40 23.13 -4.30 3.55
C GLU A 40 21.96 -5.23 3.23
N TRP A 41 22.00 -6.41 3.84
CA TRP A 41 20.95 -7.42 3.79
C TRP A 41 19.65 -6.98 4.50
N TYR A 42 19.61 -5.82 5.17
CA TYR A 42 18.39 -5.37 5.85
C TYR A 42 17.71 -4.18 5.18
N ALA A 43 18.47 -3.35 4.45
CA ALA A 43 17.91 -2.19 3.76
C ALA A 43 16.83 -2.58 2.73
N HIS A 44 17.02 -3.69 2.02
CA HIS A 44 16.06 -4.16 1.02
C HIS A 44 14.70 -4.56 1.60
N TYR A 45 14.63 -5.08 2.83
CA TYR A 45 13.36 -5.37 3.50
C TYR A 45 12.59 -4.10 3.85
N ILE A 46 13.29 -3.01 4.18
CA ILE A 46 12.67 -1.70 4.47
C ILE A 46 12.04 -1.13 3.20
N PHE A 47 12.80 -1.13 2.10
CA PHE A 47 12.30 -0.68 0.79
C PHE A 47 11.12 -1.54 0.31
N LEU A 48 11.19 -2.86 0.50
CA LEU A 48 10.08 -3.75 0.17
C LEU A 48 8.83 -3.44 1.02
N PHE A 49 9.00 -3.24 2.32
CA PHE A 49 7.90 -2.87 3.23
C PHE A 49 7.25 -1.55 2.83
N ILE A 50 8.04 -0.51 2.53
CA ILE A 50 7.55 0.77 2.05
C ILE A 50 6.78 0.59 0.74
N GLY A 51 7.31 -0.20 -0.20
CA GLY A 51 6.63 -0.52 -1.45
C GLY A 51 5.26 -1.17 -1.23
N VAL A 52 5.18 -2.20 -0.39
CA VAL A 52 3.92 -2.88 -0.06
C VAL A 52 2.93 -1.94 0.63
N ALA A 53 3.40 -1.10 1.56
CA ALA A 53 2.57 -0.11 2.23
C ALA A 53 1.97 0.90 1.24
N LEU A 54 2.77 1.41 0.31
CA LEU A 54 2.33 2.36 -0.72
C LEU A 54 1.32 1.73 -1.69
N ILE A 55 1.51 0.48 -2.11
CA ILE A 55 0.53 -0.27 -2.92
C ILE A 55 -0.80 -0.36 -2.17
N PHE A 56 -0.76 -0.71 -0.87
CA PHE A 56 -1.96 -0.80 -0.06
C PHE A 56 -2.68 0.54 0.08
N VAL A 57 -1.95 1.63 0.32
CA VAL A 57 -2.53 2.99 0.39
C VAL A 57 -3.19 3.37 -0.94
N GLY A 58 -2.51 3.16 -2.07
CA GLY A 58 -3.07 3.41 -3.40
C GLY A 58 -4.35 2.63 -3.65
N PHE A 59 -4.36 1.35 -3.28
CA PHE A 59 -5.53 0.47 -3.42
C PHE A 59 -6.72 0.96 -2.56
N VAL A 60 -6.49 1.24 -1.28
CA VAL A 60 -7.53 1.72 -0.36
C VAL A 60 -8.08 3.08 -0.83
N TRP A 61 -7.22 3.99 -1.29
CA TRP A 61 -7.65 5.30 -1.77
C TRP A 61 -8.50 5.18 -3.04
N GLN A 62 -8.09 4.34 -3.98
CA GLN A 62 -8.84 4.06 -5.19
C GLN A 62 -10.24 3.52 -4.87
N ASP A 63 -10.33 2.59 -3.93
CA ASP A 63 -11.59 1.96 -3.57
C ASP A 63 -12.50 2.90 -2.76
N LEU A 64 -11.93 3.75 -1.90
CA LEU A 64 -12.67 4.82 -1.19
C LEU A 64 -13.32 5.80 -2.16
N LEU A 65 -12.59 6.26 -3.18
CA LEU A 65 -13.12 7.19 -4.19
C LEU A 65 -14.27 6.57 -4.98
N LYS A 66 -14.10 5.30 -5.40
CA LYS A 66 -15.16 4.54 -6.09
C LYS A 66 -16.37 4.35 -5.19
N ALA A 67 -16.17 3.96 -3.92
CA ALA A 67 -17.24 3.77 -2.95
C ALA A 67 -18.00 5.07 -2.64
N GLN A 68 -17.30 6.19 -2.51
CA GLN A 68 -17.90 7.51 -2.32
C GLN A 68 -18.80 7.88 -3.51
N HIS A 69 -18.34 7.61 -4.74
CA HIS A 69 -19.14 7.84 -5.93
C HIS A 69 -20.40 6.97 -5.96
N ARG A 70 -20.28 5.66 -5.69
CA ARG A 70 -21.42 4.74 -5.59
C ARG A 70 -22.46 5.17 -4.56
N ARG A 71 -22.02 5.68 -3.40
CA ARG A 71 -22.91 6.22 -2.37
C ARG A 71 -23.67 7.46 -2.86
N LYS A 72 -23.00 8.36 -3.58
CA LYS A 72 -23.60 9.58 -4.11
C LYS A 72 -24.62 9.31 -5.21
N THR A 73 -24.32 8.39 -6.12
CA THR A 73 -25.17 8.05 -7.27
C THR A 73 -26.17 6.94 -6.99
N LYS A 74 -26.12 6.31 -5.80
CA LYS A 74 -26.87 5.09 -5.43
C LYS A 74 -26.68 3.93 -6.41
N ASN A 75 -25.59 3.94 -7.18
CA ASN A 75 -25.23 2.89 -8.13
C ASN A 75 -24.35 1.83 -7.45
N TRP A 76 -24.99 0.91 -6.73
CA TRP A 76 -24.29 -0.06 -5.87
C TRP A 76 -23.64 -1.20 -6.66
N ASP A 77 -24.31 -1.70 -7.70
CA ASP A 77 -23.91 -2.93 -8.40
C ASP A 77 -23.62 -2.70 -9.89
N GLY A 78 -23.92 -1.51 -10.43
CA GLY A 78 -23.64 -1.19 -11.83
C GLY A 78 -22.17 -0.86 -12.10
N PRO A 79 -21.74 -0.87 -13.38
CA PRO A 79 -20.44 -0.38 -13.77
C PRO A 79 -20.28 1.09 -13.40
N LEU A 80 -19.06 1.48 -13.02
CA LEU A 80 -18.69 2.88 -12.85
C LEU A 80 -18.35 3.46 -14.22
N SER A 81 -18.64 4.75 -14.42
CA SER A 81 -18.21 5.44 -15.63
C SER A 81 -16.68 5.46 -15.75
N GLU A 82 -16.18 5.55 -16.98
CA GLU A 82 -14.75 5.64 -17.24
C GLU A 82 -14.13 6.86 -16.55
N ASP A 83 -14.82 8.01 -16.52
CA ASP A 83 -14.34 9.21 -15.84
C ASP A 83 -14.02 8.98 -14.35
N VAL A 84 -14.89 8.24 -13.65
CA VAL A 84 -14.71 7.94 -12.22
C VAL A 84 -13.58 6.94 -12.04
N THR A 85 -13.47 5.96 -12.94
CA THR A 85 -12.44 4.93 -12.89
C THR A 85 -11.05 5.52 -13.17
N ASN A 86 -10.94 6.37 -14.20
CA ASN A 86 -9.74 7.08 -14.59
C ASN A 86 -9.34 8.11 -13.53
N GLY A 87 -10.31 8.85 -12.97
CA GLY A 87 -10.07 9.77 -11.87
C GLY A 87 -9.53 9.06 -10.62
N ALA A 88 -10.13 7.94 -10.22
CA ALA A 88 -9.65 7.15 -9.09
C ALA A 88 -8.24 6.59 -9.35
N TRP A 89 -7.95 6.16 -10.58
CA TRP A 89 -6.61 5.74 -10.99
C TRP A 89 -5.60 6.88 -10.95
N ALA A 90 -5.92 8.06 -11.48
CA ALA A 90 -5.01 9.20 -11.52
C ALA A 90 -4.57 9.63 -10.11
N VAL A 91 -5.47 9.58 -9.13
CA VAL A 91 -5.13 9.91 -7.73
C VAL A 91 -4.30 8.81 -7.06
N SER A 92 -4.47 7.55 -7.47
CA SER A 92 -3.79 6.40 -6.85
C SER A 92 -2.44 6.09 -7.51
N LEU A 93 -2.26 6.51 -8.77
CA LEU A 93 -1.07 6.28 -9.58
C LEU A 93 0.23 6.75 -8.92
N PRO A 94 0.31 7.92 -8.27
CA PRO A 94 1.52 8.35 -7.58
C PRO A 94 1.99 7.36 -6.50
N PHE A 95 1.07 6.72 -5.79
CA PHE A 95 1.42 5.72 -4.77
C PHE A 95 2.00 4.47 -5.40
N TYR A 96 1.42 3.99 -6.51
CA TYR A 96 1.97 2.84 -7.23
C TYR A 96 3.34 3.14 -7.84
N LEU A 97 3.53 4.33 -8.42
CA LEU A 97 4.84 4.75 -8.93
C LEU A 97 5.87 4.85 -7.81
N ALA A 98 5.51 5.45 -6.66
CA ALA A 98 6.37 5.52 -5.49
C ALA A 98 6.71 4.13 -4.94
N ALA A 99 5.76 3.19 -4.96
CA ALA A 99 6.00 1.82 -4.55
C ALA A 99 7.01 1.11 -5.46
N VAL A 100 6.84 1.25 -6.78
CA VAL A 100 7.78 0.69 -7.76
C VAL A 100 9.16 1.30 -7.57
N LEU A 101 9.26 2.62 -7.42
CA LEU A 101 10.54 3.31 -7.16
C LEU A 101 11.19 2.86 -5.85
N SER A 102 10.39 2.61 -4.80
CA SER A 102 10.88 2.09 -3.53
C SER A 102 11.47 0.70 -3.69
N ILE A 103 10.77 -0.21 -4.39
CA ILE A 103 11.27 -1.57 -4.67
C ILE A 103 12.54 -1.53 -5.53
N ILE A 104 12.57 -0.72 -6.58
CA ILE A 104 13.78 -0.51 -7.41
C ILE A 104 14.93 0.02 -6.55
N GLY A 105 14.68 0.98 -5.67
CA GLY A 105 15.66 1.50 -4.72
C GLY A 105 16.24 0.39 -3.83
N GLY A 106 15.39 -0.48 -3.28
CA GLY A 106 15.83 -1.63 -2.49
C GLY A 106 16.68 -2.63 -3.28
N ILE A 107 16.30 -2.92 -4.53
CA ILE A 107 17.07 -3.79 -5.42
C ILE A 107 18.45 -3.19 -5.69
N ILE A 108 18.52 -1.91 -6.10
CA ILE A 108 19.79 -1.23 -6.39
C ILE A 108 20.68 -1.22 -5.14
N PHE A 109 20.11 -0.90 -3.97
CA PHE A 109 20.85 -0.87 -2.72
C PHE A 109 21.45 -2.25 -2.38
N THR A 110 20.74 -3.33 -2.69
CA THR A 110 21.25 -4.70 -2.49
C THR A 110 22.49 -4.99 -3.34
N PHE A 111 22.61 -4.40 -4.53
CA PHE A 111 23.71 -4.69 -5.48
C PHE A 111 24.86 -3.67 -5.45
N VAL A 112 24.64 -2.45 -4.95
CA VAL A 112 25.68 -1.40 -4.85
C VAL A 112 26.53 -1.57 -3.59
N ALA A 113 25.95 -2.22 -2.59
CA ALA A 113 26.55 -2.33 -1.28
C ALA A 113 27.43 -3.62 -1.19
N ILE A 114 27.10 -4.67 -1.95
CA ILE A 114 28.02 -5.80 -2.25
C ILE A 114 29.26 -5.32 -3.02
#